data_AF-A0A6J0BE47-F1
#
_entry.id   AF-A0A6J0BE47-F1
#
_cell.length_a   1.000
_cell.length_b   1.000
_cell.length_c   1.000
_cell.angle_alpha   90.00
_cell.angle_beta   90.00
_cell.angle_gamma   90.00
#
_symmetry.space_group_name_H-M   'P 1'
#
loop_
_entity.id
_entity.type
_entity.pdbx_description
1 polymer ?
#
loop_
_entity_poly.entity_id
_entity_poly.type
_entity_poly.pdbx_seq_one_letter_code
_entity_poly.pdbx_strand_id
1 'polypeptide(L)'
;MSKLDDDLSNSDKPLITQNFNQNNNVVSLGKARGTMKDGSSRSSTTDVSSERKRYCLWMLIFLLGVMGLCNLFLSITIFAVLRMNQRMESMEVIPEENLITFFGKTDLDRLCIWRGICQGYGDEPMAISGDDSGVQINVRNLRDQNHSSVQVYWNGTTVSRVKVLEAKDPRTGTTYFSTNSPNFELPSGVEKIGVKIAETHRVTSPINSSLKFEADRRVTVHGTEGVRMEAKDILWKARTDLFLKSDNGLQKPERSKPV
;
A
#
# COMPACT_ATOMS: atom_id res chain seq x y z
N MET A 1 -37.18 25.81 37.65
CA MET A 1 -38.52 26.41 37.77
C MET A 1 -39.38 25.79 36.67
N SER A 2 -39.83 24.54 36.82
CA SER A 2 -40.95 24.01 37.63
C SER A 2 -42.32 24.17 36.94
N LYS A 3 -42.86 23.04 36.49
CA LYS A 3 -44.26 22.56 36.58
C LYS A 3 -44.31 21.24 35.80
N LEU A 4 -44.27 20.07 36.45
CA LEU A 4 -45.39 19.39 37.11
C LEU A 4 -46.66 19.51 36.30
N ASP A 5 -47.16 18.39 35.79
CA ASP A 5 -48.49 17.90 36.12
C ASP A 5 -48.49 16.37 35.97
N ASP A 6 -48.64 15.73 37.13
CA ASP A 6 -49.06 14.34 37.29
C ASP A 6 -50.54 14.24 36.85
N ASP A 7 -50.91 13.16 36.16
CA ASP A 7 -52.31 12.73 36.14
C ASP A 7 -52.39 11.22 36.34
N LEU A 8 -52.77 10.86 37.57
CA LEU A 8 -53.18 9.54 37.99
C LEU A 8 -54.67 9.40 37.66
N SER A 9 -55.05 8.47 36.80
CA SER A 9 -56.41 7.93 36.86
C SER A 9 -56.51 6.47 36.42
N ASN A 10 -56.79 5.68 37.43
CA ASN A 10 -57.27 4.31 37.51
C ASN A 10 -58.46 4.03 36.57
N SER A 11 -58.43 2.93 35.81
CA SER A 11 -59.64 2.18 35.45
C SER A 11 -59.32 0.79 34.91
N ASP A 12 -59.57 -0.19 35.77
CA ASP A 12 -60.28 -1.45 35.53
C ASP A 12 -60.05 -2.27 34.24
N LYS A 13 -59.54 -3.48 34.50
CA LYS A 13 -59.58 -4.73 33.72
C LYS A 13 -61.01 -5.02 33.17
N PRO A 14 -61.18 -5.88 32.13
CA PRO A 14 -61.19 -7.32 32.39
C PRO A 14 -60.61 -8.24 31.28
N LEU A 15 -60.01 -9.34 31.76
CA LEU A 15 -60.15 -10.74 31.31
C LEU A 15 -60.43 -11.02 29.82
N ILE A 16 -59.45 -11.63 29.14
CA ILE A 16 -59.72 -12.57 28.03
C ILE A 16 -59.17 -13.94 28.40
N THR A 17 -60.05 -14.76 28.98
CA THR A 17 -60.08 -16.21 28.84
C THR A 17 -60.89 -16.55 27.61
N GLN A 18 -60.33 -17.28 26.65
CA GLN A 18 -61.14 -18.02 25.68
C GLN A 18 -60.51 -19.39 25.41
N ASN A 19 -61.17 -20.40 25.96
CA ASN A 19 -61.10 -21.79 25.54
C ASN A 19 -62.06 -21.98 24.36
N PHE A 20 -61.59 -22.61 23.28
CA PHE A 20 -62.43 -23.25 22.27
C PHE A 20 -61.67 -24.46 21.75
N ASN A 21 -62.09 -25.67 22.13
CA ASN A 21 -62.29 -26.70 21.13
C ASN A 21 -63.24 -27.81 21.61
N GLN A 22 -64.46 -27.68 21.11
CA GLN A 22 -65.32 -28.71 20.52
C GLN A 22 -65.23 -30.14 21.04
N ASN A 23 -66.29 -30.48 21.76
CA ASN A 23 -66.78 -31.82 22.03
C ASN A 23 -67.53 -32.35 20.79
N ASN A 24 -67.41 -33.65 20.47
CA ASN A 24 -68.45 -34.50 19.88
C ASN A 24 -67.92 -35.94 19.67
N ASN A 25 -68.35 -36.89 20.49
CA ASN A 25 -69.17 -38.01 20.00
C ASN A 25 -69.74 -38.89 21.12
N VAL A 26 -70.87 -39.49 20.76
CA VAL A 26 -71.93 -40.10 21.56
C VAL A 26 -71.63 -41.57 21.88
N VAL A 27 -72.14 -42.09 23.00
CA VAL A 27 -72.99 -43.30 23.15
C VAL A 27 -72.96 -43.81 24.60
N SER A 28 -74.13 -44.27 25.01
CA SER A 28 -74.63 -44.57 26.35
C SER A 28 -74.11 -45.85 27.00
N LEU A 29 -74.50 -45.96 28.28
CA LEU A 29 -74.92 -47.18 29.01
C LEU A 29 -73.94 -47.72 30.06
N GLY A 30 -74.37 -47.70 31.32
CA GLY A 30 -73.79 -48.54 32.37
C GLY A 30 -73.64 -47.86 33.73
N LYS A 31 -74.68 -47.95 34.55
CA LYS A 31 -74.71 -47.61 35.97
C LYS A 31 -73.95 -48.66 36.78
N ALA A 32 -72.97 -48.27 37.59
CA ALA A 32 -72.66 -48.96 38.86
C ALA A 32 -71.82 -48.07 39.80
N ARG A 33 -72.12 -48.23 41.09
CA ARG A 33 -71.80 -47.41 42.24
C ARG A 33 -70.73 -48.14 43.06
N GLY A 34 -69.71 -47.45 43.58
CA GLY A 34 -68.73 -48.00 44.51
C GLY A 34 -67.82 -46.91 45.05
N THR A 35 -68.19 -46.28 46.18
CA THR A 35 -67.60 -46.49 47.52
C THR A 35 -66.21 -45.90 47.69
N MET A 36 -66.16 -44.83 48.48
CA MET A 36 -64.99 -44.20 49.09
C MET A 36 -64.05 -45.22 49.74
N LYS A 37 -62.75 -44.98 49.59
CA LYS A 37 -61.75 -45.46 50.55
C LYS A 37 -60.75 -44.34 50.81
N ASP A 38 -60.95 -43.69 51.94
CA ASP A 38 -59.97 -42.85 52.60
C ASP A 38 -58.87 -43.75 53.20
N GLY A 39 -57.62 -43.29 53.19
CA GLY A 39 -56.49 -44.10 53.61
C GLY A 39 -55.13 -43.52 53.21
N SER A 40 -54.69 -42.52 53.98
CA SER A 40 -53.31 -42.29 54.44
C SER A 40 -52.13 -42.57 53.49
N SER A 41 -51.32 -41.55 53.20
CA SER A 41 -49.83 -41.62 53.28
C SER A 41 -49.19 -40.26 53.00
N ARG A 42 -48.42 -39.76 53.98
CA ARG A 42 -47.35 -38.79 53.78
C ARG A 42 -46.37 -39.29 52.70
N SER A 43 -45.94 -38.44 51.77
CA SER A 43 -44.54 -38.46 51.33
C SER A 43 -44.16 -37.15 50.63
N SER A 44 -43.40 -36.35 51.36
CA SER A 44 -42.55 -35.27 50.89
C SER A 44 -41.50 -35.80 49.91
N THR A 45 -41.74 -35.73 48.60
CA THR A 45 -40.73 -36.05 47.57
C THR A 45 -40.94 -35.26 46.28
N THR A 46 -40.80 -33.93 46.31
CA THR A 46 -40.79 -33.13 45.05
C THR A 46 -39.51 -32.32 44.81
N ASP A 47 -38.60 -32.20 45.78
CA ASP A 47 -37.40 -31.36 45.60
C ASP A 47 -36.21 -32.07 44.91
N VAL A 48 -36.12 -33.40 44.97
CA VAL A 48 -34.94 -34.14 44.47
C VAL A 48 -34.87 -34.20 42.93
N SER A 49 -35.99 -34.01 42.23
CA SER A 49 -36.04 -34.06 40.75
C SER A 49 -35.61 -32.75 40.07
N SER A 50 -35.68 -31.63 40.79
CA SER A 50 -35.29 -30.30 40.30
C SER A 50 -33.76 -30.13 40.32
N GLU A 51 -33.10 -30.63 41.35
CA GLU A 51 -31.64 -30.53 41.48
C GLU A 51 -30.90 -31.34 40.41
N ARG A 52 -31.35 -32.57 40.09
CA ARG A 52 -30.72 -33.40 39.04
C ARG A 52 -30.78 -32.75 37.65
N LYS A 53 -31.87 -32.04 37.34
CA LYS A 53 -32.01 -31.28 36.09
C LYS A 53 -31.07 -30.08 36.05
N ARG A 54 -30.83 -29.41 37.19
CA ARG A 54 -29.83 -28.36 37.31
C ARG A 54 -28.41 -28.90 37.06
N TYR A 55 -28.04 -30.03 37.64
CA TYR A 55 -26.72 -30.65 37.37
C TYR A 55 -26.52 -31.03 35.90
N CYS A 56 -27.55 -31.52 35.22
CA CYS A 56 -27.50 -31.81 33.79
C CYS A 56 -27.25 -30.54 32.96
N LEU A 57 -27.94 -29.43 33.29
CA LEU A 57 -27.71 -28.13 32.63
C LEU A 57 -26.30 -27.60 32.90
N TRP A 58 -25.82 -27.68 34.13
CA TRP A 58 -24.45 -27.26 34.48
C TRP A 58 -23.39 -28.10 33.74
N MET A 59 -23.60 -29.41 33.60
CA MET A 59 -22.71 -30.28 32.82
C MET A 59 -22.74 -29.95 31.32
N LEU A 60 -23.91 -29.62 30.76
CA LEU A 60 -24.03 -29.20 29.36
C LEU A 60 -23.32 -27.85 29.11
N ILE A 61 -23.49 -26.90 30.02
CA ILE A 61 -22.80 -25.59 29.97
C ILE A 61 -21.29 -25.78 30.06
N PHE A 62 -20.82 -26.65 30.96
CA PHE A 62 -19.41 -26.98 31.09
C PHE A 62 -18.86 -27.63 29.82
N LEU A 63 -19.57 -28.62 29.25
CA LEU A 63 -19.17 -29.28 28.02
C LEU A 63 -19.10 -28.30 26.84
N LEU A 64 -20.10 -27.42 26.71
CA LEU A 64 -20.11 -26.38 25.68
C LEU A 64 -18.97 -25.38 25.89
N GLY A 65 -18.68 -25.04 27.14
CA GLY A 65 -17.54 -24.21 27.53
C GLY A 65 -16.20 -24.84 27.11
N VAL A 66 -16.00 -26.14 27.39
CA VAL A 66 -14.79 -26.87 26.97
C VAL A 66 -14.68 -26.93 25.45
N MET A 67 -15.78 -27.19 24.73
CA MET A 67 -15.81 -27.17 23.27
C MET A 67 -15.42 -25.79 22.71
N GLY A 68 -15.96 -24.71 23.30
CA GLY A 68 -15.60 -23.34 22.94
C GLY A 68 -14.14 -23.02 23.25
N LEU A 69 -13.62 -23.49 24.38
CA LEU A 69 -12.23 -23.28 24.79
C LEU A 69 -11.25 -24.02 23.85
N CYS A 70 -11.60 -25.24 23.42
CA CYS A 70 -10.85 -25.97 22.39
C CYS A 70 -10.86 -25.22 21.05
N ASN A 71 -12.01 -24.70 20.62
CA ASN A 71 -12.09 -23.90 19.40
C ASN A 71 -11.30 -22.59 19.51
N LEU A 72 -11.26 -21.98 20.69
CA LEU A 72 -10.44 -20.81 20.98
C LEU A 72 -8.95 -21.16 20.89
N PHE A 73 -8.52 -22.24 21.54
CA PHE A 73 -7.13 -22.70 21.46
C PHE A 73 -6.71 -23.08 20.05
N LEU A 74 -7.59 -23.73 19.28
CA LEU A 74 -7.33 -24.06 17.88
C LEU A 74 -7.20 -22.80 17.03
N SER A 75 -8.08 -21.82 17.25
CA SER A 75 -7.99 -20.51 16.59
C SER A 75 -6.68 -19.79 16.94
N ILE A 76 -6.32 -19.72 18.22
CA ILE A 76 -5.04 -19.14 18.69
C ILE A 76 -3.86 -19.87 18.06
N THR A 77 -3.89 -21.20 18.03
CA THR A 77 -2.82 -22.02 17.45
C THR A 77 -2.70 -21.77 15.95
N ILE A 78 -3.82 -21.66 15.23
CA ILE A 78 -3.82 -21.28 13.81
C ILE A 78 -3.20 -19.89 13.63
N PHE A 79 -3.61 -18.89 14.41
CA PHE A 79 -3.02 -17.54 14.35
C PHE A 79 -1.52 -17.53 14.68
N ALA A 80 -1.08 -18.33 15.65
CA ALA A 80 0.33 -18.45 16.05
C ALA A 80 1.18 -19.17 14.98
N VAL A 81 0.68 -20.29 14.45
CA VAL A 81 1.40 -21.13 13.47
C VAL A 81 1.40 -20.49 12.08
N LEU A 82 0.33 -19.79 11.68
CA LEU A 82 0.29 -19.05 10.41
C LEU A 82 1.20 -17.82 10.41
N ARG A 83 1.96 -17.56 11.48
CA ARG A 83 2.94 -16.45 11.58
C ARG A 83 2.37 -15.10 11.14
N MET A 84 1.07 -14.85 11.36
CA MET A 84 0.44 -13.61 10.91
C MET A 84 0.97 -12.39 11.68
N ASN A 85 1.62 -12.61 12.83
CA ASN A 85 2.17 -11.56 13.69
C ASN A 85 3.71 -11.47 13.71
N GLN A 86 4.44 -12.45 13.19
CA GLN A 86 5.91 -12.48 13.36
C GLN A 86 6.67 -11.56 12.39
N ARG A 87 5.95 -10.88 11.48
CA ARG A 87 6.48 -9.82 10.61
C ARG A 87 5.98 -8.42 10.98
N MET A 88 5.13 -8.31 12.01
CA MET A 88 4.51 -7.04 12.46
C MET A 88 4.90 -6.67 13.90
N GLU A 89 5.98 -7.25 14.45
CA GLU A 89 6.44 -7.01 15.82
C GLU A 89 6.88 -5.56 16.08
N SER A 90 6.89 -4.74 15.03
CA SER A 90 7.37 -3.37 15.01
C SER A 90 6.32 -2.34 14.62
N MET A 91 5.06 -2.71 14.39
CA MET A 91 4.05 -1.76 13.87
C MET A 91 3.15 -1.24 14.99
N GLU A 92 3.22 0.06 15.26
CA GLU A 92 2.28 0.75 16.12
C GLU A 92 1.40 1.70 15.30
N VAL A 93 0.09 1.62 15.50
CA VAL A 93 -0.86 2.53 14.88
C VAL A 93 -1.17 3.61 15.90
N ILE A 94 -0.91 4.87 15.54
CA ILE A 94 -1.26 6.04 16.32
C ILE A 94 -2.55 6.62 15.71
N PRO A 95 -3.74 6.23 16.20
CA PRO A 95 -5.01 6.63 15.59
C PRO A 95 -5.27 8.14 15.70
N GLU A 96 -4.71 8.81 16.71
CA GLU A 96 -4.87 10.26 16.91
C GLU A 96 -4.21 11.07 15.78
N GLU A 97 -3.08 10.60 15.27
CA GLU A 97 -2.31 11.29 14.22
C GLU A 97 -2.49 10.67 12.82
N ASN A 98 -3.24 9.57 12.71
CA ASN A 98 -3.34 8.75 11.49
C ASN A 98 -1.96 8.32 10.96
N LEU A 99 -1.07 7.95 11.88
CA LEU A 99 0.28 7.52 11.57
C LEU A 99 0.46 6.04 11.91
N ILE A 100 1.34 5.41 11.14
CA ILE A 100 1.79 4.04 11.38
C ILE A 100 3.29 4.15 11.60
N THR A 101 3.74 3.79 12.79
CA THR A 101 5.15 3.80 13.17
C THR A 101 5.70 2.40 13.04
N PHE A 102 6.85 2.27 12.37
CA PHE A 102 7.60 1.03 12.26
C PHE A 102 8.87 1.13 13.10
N PHE A 103 9.03 0.22 14.06
CA PHE A 103 10.18 0.16 14.96
C PHE A 103 11.24 -0.83 14.46
N GLY A 104 12.44 -0.35 14.17
CA GLY A 104 13.55 -1.21 13.74
C GLY A 104 13.36 -1.82 12.35
N LYS A 105 14.00 -2.97 12.10
CA LYS A 105 14.01 -3.61 10.79
C LYS A 105 12.67 -4.30 10.51
N THR A 106 11.88 -3.70 9.63
CA THR A 106 10.58 -4.25 9.23
C THR A 106 10.64 -4.69 7.77
N ASP A 107 10.36 -5.96 7.53
CA ASP A 107 10.29 -6.54 6.18
C ASP A 107 8.86 -6.41 5.65
N LEU A 108 8.66 -5.38 4.82
CA LEU A 108 7.39 -5.07 4.17
C LEU A 108 7.56 -5.31 2.66
N ASP A 109 7.02 -6.42 2.15
CA ASP A 109 7.06 -6.77 0.72
C ASP A 109 6.48 -5.65 -0.17
N ARG A 110 5.33 -5.08 0.25
CA ARG A 110 4.70 -3.96 -0.45
C ARG A 110 4.04 -2.98 0.50
N LEU A 111 4.46 -1.71 0.43
CA LEU A 111 3.86 -0.60 1.16
C LEU A 111 3.04 0.29 0.22
N CYS A 112 1.75 0.46 0.53
CA CYS A 112 0.85 1.35 -0.21
C CYS A 112 0.49 2.56 0.66
N ILE A 113 1.06 3.72 0.37
CA ILE A 113 0.85 4.95 1.16
C ILE A 113 -0.19 5.82 0.47
N TRP A 114 -1.31 6.11 1.15
CA TRP A 114 -2.39 6.95 0.61
C TRP A 114 -2.02 8.43 0.53
N ARG A 115 -1.38 8.97 1.58
CA ARG A 115 -0.96 10.37 1.65
C ARG A 115 0.41 10.66 1.03
N GLY A 116 1.12 9.62 0.57
CA GLY A 116 2.40 9.74 -0.13
C GLY A 116 3.59 10.25 0.71
N ILE A 117 3.44 10.38 2.03
CA ILE A 117 4.52 10.83 2.92
C ILE A 117 5.09 9.62 3.65
N CYS A 118 6.40 9.42 3.51
CA CYS A 118 7.18 8.43 4.21
C CYS A 118 8.44 9.14 4.72
N GLN A 119 8.61 9.22 6.04
CA GLN A 119 9.66 10.02 6.67
C GLN A 119 10.22 9.30 7.91
N GLY A 120 11.45 9.66 8.29
CA GLY A 120 12.02 9.27 9.57
C GLY A 120 11.31 9.93 10.75
N TYR A 121 11.59 9.43 11.95
CA TYR A 121 11.03 9.95 13.19
C TYR A 121 12.09 10.77 13.94
N GLY A 122 11.77 12.03 14.28
CA GLY A 122 12.72 12.96 14.90
C GLY A 122 13.92 13.24 14.00
N ASP A 123 15.13 13.09 14.55
CA ASP A 123 16.40 13.29 13.84
C ASP A 123 16.97 11.98 13.24
N GLU A 124 16.24 10.86 13.33
CA GLU A 124 16.69 9.58 12.79
C GLU A 124 16.32 9.42 11.30
N PRO A 125 17.31 9.19 10.41
CA PRO A 125 17.03 8.98 9.00
C PRO A 125 16.37 7.61 8.79
N MET A 126 15.34 7.58 7.94
CA MET A 126 14.74 6.32 7.49
C MET A 126 15.56 5.72 6.35
N ALA A 127 15.94 4.45 6.48
CA ALA A 127 16.62 3.68 5.44
C ALA A 127 15.67 2.63 4.85
N ILE A 128 15.60 2.58 3.52
CA ILE A 128 14.84 1.56 2.78
C ILE A 128 15.86 0.71 2.02
N SER A 129 15.85 -0.59 2.26
CA SER A 129 16.73 -1.56 1.60
C SER A 129 15.92 -2.73 1.04
N GLY A 130 16.35 -3.25 -0.11
CA GLY A 130 15.83 -4.50 -0.67
C GLY A 130 16.98 -5.45 -0.89
N ASP A 131 16.91 -6.65 -0.32
CA ASP A 131 18.02 -7.60 -0.28
C ASP A 131 18.36 -8.14 -1.68
N ASP A 132 17.37 -8.67 -2.41
CA ASP A 132 17.57 -9.29 -3.73
C ASP A 132 16.86 -8.57 -4.90
N SER A 133 15.69 -7.98 -4.63
CA SER A 133 14.81 -7.39 -5.66
C SER A 133 14.93 -5.87 -5.78
N GLY A 134 15.85 -5.24 -5.04
CA GLY A 134 15.97 -3.79 -4.99
C GLY A 134 14.75 -3.09 -4.40
N VAL A 135 14.62 -1.79 -4.64
CA VAL A 135 13.54 -0.94 -4.11
C VAL A 135 12.79 -0.28 -5.27
N GLN A 136 11.47 -0.46 -5.32
CA GLN A 136 10.59 0.18 -6.29
C GLN A 136 9.59 1.11 -5.61
N ILE A 137 9.63 2.38 -5.97
CA ILE A 137 8.71 3.41 -5.50
C ILE A 137 7.83 3.83 -6.68
N ASN A 138 6.53 3.58 -6.57
CA ASN A 138 5.54 3.94 -7.58
C ASN A 138 4.60 5.00 -7.03
N VAL A 139 4.62 6.19 -7.62
CA VAL A 139 3.72 7.29 -7.28
C VAL A 139 2.60 7.32 -8.31
N ARG A 140 1.38 7.00 -7.87
CA ARG A 140 0.18 7.07 -8.71
C ARG A 140 -0.66 8.28 -8.30
N ASN A 141 -1.03 9.10 -9.27
CA ASN A 141 -2.01 10.14 -9.05
C ASN A 141 -3.40 9.55 -9.30
N LEU A 142 -4.33 9.68 -8.35
CA LEU A 142 -5.71 9.18 -8.49
C LEU A 142 -6.46 9.84 -9.66
N ARG A 143 -6.02 11.01 -10.12
CA ARG A 143 -6.67 11.78 -11.19
C ARG A 143 -6.02 11.62 -12.57
N ASP A 144 -4.81 11.09 -12.65
CA ASP A 144 -4.05 10.99 -13.90
C ASP A 144 -3.56 9.54 -14.11
N GLN A 145 -3.67 9.02 -15.34
CA GLN A 145 -3.15 7.70 -15.71
C GLN A 145 -1.61 7.66 -15.69
N ASN A 146 -0.97 8.82 -15.60
CA ASN A 146 0.47 8.92 -15.43
C ASN A 146 0.90 8.50 -14.03
N HIS A 147 1.82 7.53 -13.98
CA HIS A 147 2.51 7.12 -12.77
C HIS A 147 3.98 7.46 -12.91
N SER A 148 4.58 8.03 -11.86
CA SER A 148 6.03 8.18 -11.78
C SER A 148 6.60 6.98 -11.04
N SER A 149 7.75 6.47 -11.50
CA SER A 149 8.39 5.33 -10.85
C SER A 149 9.88 5.55 -10.68
N VAL A 150 10.38 5.21 -9.49
CA VAL A 150 11.81 5.13 -9.17
C VAL A 150 12.12 3.69 -8.81
N GLN A 151 13.10 3.11 -9.49
CA GLN A 151 13.56 1.74 -9.28
C GLN A 151 15.05 1.77 -8.99
N VAL A 152 15.44 1.24 -7.83
CA VAL A 152 16.83 1.15 -7.39
C VAL A 152 17.20 -0.32 -7.31
N TYR A 153 17.99 -0.79 -8.27
CA TYR A 153 18.51 -2.15 -8.31
C TYR A 153 20.04 -2.15 -8.19
N TRP A 154 20.62 -3.31 -7.93
CA TRP A 154 22.08 -3.48 -7.88
C TRP A 154 22.77 -3.15 -9.21
N ASN A 155 22.08 -3.36 -10.34
CA ASN A 155 22.61 -3.12 -11.69
C ASN A 155 22.34 -1.70 -12.21
N GLY A 156 21.59 -0.89 -11.47
CA GLY A 156 21.31 0.48 -11.86
C GLY A 156 20.05 1.05 -11.24
N THR A 157 19.96 2.38 -11.32
CA THR A 157 18.79 3.15 -10.88
C THR A 157 18.06 3.69 -12.09
N THR A 158 16.77 3.37 -12.19
CA THR A 158 15.90 3.85 -13.26
C THR A 158 14.84 4.78 -12.69
N VAL A 159 14.81 6.01 -13.19
CA VAL A 159 13.75 6.98 -12.91
C VAL A 159 12.94 7.17 -14.18
N SER A 160 11.63 7.02 -14.10
CA SER A 160 10.74 7.06 -15.27
C SER A 160 9.53 7.95 -15.03
N ARG A 161 9.08 8.61 -16.10
CA ARG A 161 7.88 9.46 -16.13
C ARG A 161 7.91 10.62 -15.12
N VAL A 162 9.10 11.18 -14.89
CA VAL A 162 9.29 12.39 -14.09
C VAL A 162 9.53 13.59 -15.01
N LYS A 163 8.98 14.75 -14.64
CA LYS A 163 9.23 16.01 -15.38
C LYS A 163 10.63 16.55 -15.10
N VAL A 164 11.08 16.43 -13.86
CA VAL A 164 12.37 16.92 -13.38
C VAL A 164 12.93 15.92 -12.38
N LEU A 165 14.22 15.59 -12.50
CA LEU A 165 15.01 14.87 -11.51
C LEU A 165 16.10 15.80 -10.99
N GLU A 166 16.16 15.98 -9.67
CA GLU A 166 17.18 16.79 -9.02
C GLU A 166 17.95 15.96 -7.98
N ALA A 167 19.28 16.02 -8.00
CA ALA A 167 20.13 15.50 -6.93
C ALA A 167 20.67 16.68 -6.12
N LYS A 168 20.39 16.69 -4.81
CA LYS A 168 20.76 17.76 -3.89
C LYS A 168 21.62 17.21 -2.76
N ASP A 169 22.53 18.04 -2.25
CA ASP A 169 23.19 17.79 -0.97
C ASP A 169 22.15 17.85 0.15
N PRO A 170 21.97 16.78 0.95
CA PRO A 170 21.02 16.79 2.07
C PRO A 170 21.37 17.80 3.16
N ARG A 171 22.65 18.18 3.32
CA ARG A 171 23.08 19.10 4.39
C ARG A 171 23.03 20.56 3.97
N THR A 172 23.43 20.86 2.74
CA THR A 172 23.50 22.25 2.24
C THR A 172 22.31 22.65 1.37
N GLY A 173 21.52 21.68 0.89
CA GLY A 173 20.42 21.92 -0.05
C GLY A 173 20.88 22.26 -1.47
N THR A 174 22.19 22.25 -1.73
CA THR A 174 22.77 22.63 -3.03
C THR A 174 22.46 21.55 -4.07
N THR A 175 21.89 21.95 -5.22
CA THR A 175 21.61 21.04 -6.33
C THR A 175 22.89 20.74 -7.12
N TYR A 176 23.33 19.49 -7.12
CA TYR A 176 24.46 19.03 -7.96
C TYR A 176 24.03 18.59 -9.35
N PHE A 177 22.79 18.13 -9.49
CA PHE A 177 22.26 17.63 -10.75
C PHE A 177 20.80 18.04 -10.89
N SER A 178 20.40 18.55 -12.04
CA SER A 178 19.00 18.77 -12.37
C SER A 178 18.78 18.51 -13.85
N THR A 179 17.76 17.74 -14.21
CA THR A 179 17.35 17.55 -15.60
C THR A 179 16.58 18.76 -16.17
N ASN A 180 16.20 19.72 -15.33
CA ASN A 180 15.53 20.94 -15.76
C ASN A 180 16.52 21.99 -16.29
N SER A 181 17.81 21.81 -16.02
CA SER A 181 18.86 22.72 -16.48
C SER A 181 19.46 22.18 -17.77
N PRO A 182 19.37 22.90 -18.91
CA PRO A 182 20.00 22.49 -20.16
C PRO A 182 21.53 22.56 -20.10
N ASN A 183 22.06 23.27 -19.10
CA ASN A 183 23.48 23.43 -18.87
C ASN A 183 23.94 22.40 -17.84
N PHE A 184 24.51 21.30 -18.32
CA PHE A 184 25.28 20.37 -17.50
C PHE A 184 26.68 20.95 -17.33
N GLU A 185 26.86 21.79 -16.31
CA GLU A 185 28.18 22.21 -15.89
C GLU A 185 28.81 21.07 -15.08
N LEU A 186 30.01 20.66 -15.49
CA LEU A 186 30.76 19.65 -14.76
C LEU A 186 31.09 20.20 -13.36
N PRO A 187 30.79 19.45 -12.28
CA PRO A 187 31.18 19.86 -10.94
C PRO A 187 32.68 20.11 -10.88
N SER A 188 33.11 21.05 -10.05
CA SER A 188 34.54 21.34 -9.85
C SER A 188 35.29 20.06 -9.49
N GLY A 189 36.30 19.71 -10.30
CA GLY A 189 37.09 18.49 -10.17
C GLY A 189 36.73 17.35 -11.14
N VAL A 190 35.61 17.45 -11.88
CA VAL A 190 35.28 16.48 -12.94
C VAL A 190 35.80 17.00 -14.28
N GLU A 191 36.93 16.46 -14.74
CA GLU A 191 37.52 16.84 -16.05
C GLU A 191 36.94 16.04 -17.23
N LYS A 192 36.47 14.82 -16.98
CA LYS A 192 36.07 13.87 -18.03
C LYS A 192 34.78 13.14 -17.68
N ILE A 193 33.89 13.00 -18.66
CA ILE A 193 32.70 12.17 -18.57
C ILE A 193 32.91 10.91 -19.42
N GLY A 194 32.93 9.74 -18.78
CA GLY A 194 32.95 8.45 -19.46
C GLY A 194 31.53 7.95 -19.72
N VAL A 195 31.08 8.01 -20.97
CA VAL A 195 29.77 7.50 -21.40
C VAL A 195 29.92 6.49 -22.53
N LYS A 196 29.11 5.42 -22.49
CA LYS A 196 29.09 4.39 -23.55
C LYS A 196 28.39 4.90 -24.82
N ILE A 197 27.30 5.66 -24.64
CA ILE A 197 26.51 6.31 -25.69
C ILE A 197 26.02 7.64 -25.13
N ALA A 198 26.13 8.72 -25.91
CA ALA A 198 25.56 10.03 -25.60
C ALA A 198 24.63 10.44 -26.74
N GLU A 199 23.38 10.74 -26.40
CA GLU A 199 22.38 11.25 -27.34
C GLU A 199 22.04 12.69 -26.93
N THR A 200 22.22 13.64 -27.85
CA THR A 200 21.96 15.06 -27.60
C THR A 200 21.51 15.72 -28.88
N HIS A 201 20.65 16.75 -28.74
CA HIS A 201 20.21 17.56 -29.87
C HIS A 201 21.35 18.42 -30.43
N ARG A 202 22.29 18.88 -29.60
CA ARG A 202 23.33 19.83 -30.03
C ARG A 202 24.61 19.65 -29.23
N VAL A 203 25.73 19.61 -29.94
CA VAL A 203 27.09 19.70 -29.38
C VAL A 203 27.71 21.00 -29.88
N THR A 204 28.10 21.90 -28.99
CA THR A 204 28.74 23.18 -29.32
C THR A 204 29.93 23.42 -28.41
N SER A 205 30.96 24.11 -28.91
CA SER A 205 32.00 24.63 -28.03
C SER A 205 31.50 25.86 -27.25
N PRO A 206 32.12 26.16 -26.09
CA PRO A 206 32.00 27.45 -25.44
C PRO A 206 32.38 28.62 -26.36
N ILE A 207 31.89 29.82 -26.04
CA ILE A 207 32.21 31.07 -26.74
C ILE A 207 33.74 31.26 -26.75
N ASN A 208 34.29 31.62 -27.92
CA ASN A 208 35.74 31.81 -28.14
C ASN A 208 36.61 30.57 -27.91
N SER A 209 36.05 29.36 -28.03
CA SER A 209 36.81 28.12 -27.91
C SER A 209 36.53 27.15 -29.07
N SER A 210 37.50 26.29 -29.36
CA SER A 210 37.38 25.27 -30.42
C SER A 210 36.76 24.00 -29.90
N LEU A 211 35.81 23.43 -30.65
CA LEU A 211 35.29 22.08 -30.41
C LEU A 211 36.25 21.05 -31.03
N LYS A 212 36.71 20.07 -30.24
CA LYS A 212 37.59 18.99 -30.72
C LYS A 212 36.86 17.65 -30.60
N PHE A 213 36.82 16.90 -31.70
CA PHE A 213 36.39 15.51 -31.72
C PHE A 213 37.62 14.64 -32.00
N GLU A 214 37.93 13.73 -31.08
CA GLU A 214 39.05 12.80 -31.19
C GLU A 214 38.55 11.39 -30.88
N ALA A 215 38.98 10.42 -31.69
CA ALA A 215 38.73 9.01 -31.42
C ALA A 215 39.92 8.21 -31.95
N ASP A 216 40.32 7.17 -31.21
CA ASP A 216 41.48 6.35 -31.55
C ASP A 216 41.31 5.62 -32.89
N ARG A 217 40.06 5.31 -33.26
CA ARG A 217 39.78 4.41 -34.39
C ARG A 217 38.79 4.96 -35.41
N ARG A 218 37.64 5.49 -34.98
CA ARG A 218 36.61 6.02 -35.88
C ARG A 218 35.67 6.98 -35.17
N VAL A 219 35.35 8.09 -35.83
CA VAL A 219 34.24 8.99 -35.46
C VAL A 219 33.12 8.79 -36.49
N THR A 220 31.89 8.52 -36.03
CA THR A 220 30.69 8.46 -36.88
C THR A 220 29.64 9.40 -36.32
N VAL A 221 29.18 10.35 -37.13
CA VAL A 221 28.11 11.29 -36.76
C VAL A 221 26.88 10.95 -37.59
N HIS A 222 25.76 10.66 -36.94
CA HIS A 222 24.50 10.28 -37.59
C HIS A 222 23.38 11.14 -37.00
N GLY A 223 22.42 11.55 -37.83
CA GLY A 223 21.26 12.31 -37.39
C GLY A 223 20.01 11.86 -38.13
N THR A 224 18.88 11.79 -37.44
CA THR A 224 17.60 11.30 -37.97
C THR A 224 17.13 12.10 -39.18
N GLU A 225 17.45 13.40 -39.23
CA GLU A 225 17.10 14.33 -40.32
C GLU A 225 18.34 14.84 -41.08
N GLY A 226 19.49 14.20 -40.89
CA GLY A 226 20.79 14.66 -41.37
C GLY A 226 21.63 15.33 -40.28
N VAL A 227 22.81 15.81 -40.66
CA VAL A 227 23.79 16.43 -39.74
C VAL A 227 24.15 17.80 -40.28
N ARG A 228 23.97 18.85 -39.46
CA ARG A 228 24.40 20.22 -39.78
C ARG A 228 25.63 20.58 -38.95
N MET A 229 26.71 20.99 -39.62
CA MET A 229 27.94 21.44 -38.97
C MET A 229 28.23 22.88 -39.41
N GLU A 230 28.39 23.77 -38.43
CA GLU A 230 28.71 25.18 -38.63
C GLU A 230 29.91 25.54 -37.76
N ALA A 231 30.93 26.14 -38.36
CA ALA A 231 32.08 26.67 -37.65
C ALA A 231 32.72 27.80 -38.47
N LYS A 232 33.52 28.65 -37.81
CA LYS A 232 34.37 29.62 -38.50
C LYS A 232 35.38 28.92 -39.41
N ASP A 233 36.06 27.92 -38.84
CA ASP A 233 37.04 27.08 -39.52
C ASP A 233 36.79 25.61 -39.13
N ILE A 234 36.82 24.70 -40.09
CA ILE A 234 36.68 23.25 -39.87
C ILE A 234 37.98 22.57 -40.29
N LEU A 235 38.65 21.91 -39.34
CA LEU A 235 39.91 21.20 -39.56
C LEU A 235 39.74 19.70 -39.30
N TRP A 236 39.87 18.90 -40.37
CA TRP A 236 39.87 17.44 -40.28
C TRP A 236 41.30 16.91 -40.32
N LYS A 237 41.66 16.04 -39.37
CA LYS A 237 42.93 15.31 -39.36
C LYS A 237 42.64 13.82 -39.22
N ALA A 238 43.07 13.03 -40.19
CA ALA A 238 43.01 11.58 -40.17
C ALA A 238 44.40 11.02 -40.46
N ARG A 239 44.78 9.92 -39.79
CA ARG A 239 46.07 9.24 -40.04
C ARG A 239 46.09 8.53 -41.40
N THR A 240 44.97 7.96 -41.79
CA THR A 240 44.85 7.14 -43.00
C THR A 240 43.94 7.84 -44.00
N ASP A 241 42.62 7.68 -43.85
CA ASP A 241 41.66 8.14 -44.83
C ASP A 241 40.55 8.97 -44.17
N LEU A 242 40.02 9.94 -44.92
CA LEU A 242 38.84 10.73 -44.56
C LEU A 242 37.74 10.45 -45.60
N PHE A 243 36.66 9.77 -45.18
CA PHE A 243 35.52 9.49 -46.03
C PHE A 243 34.33 10.37 -45.63
N LEU A 244 33.91 11.27 -46.53
CA LEU A 244 32.64 11.98 -46.41
C LEU A 244 31.64 11.34 -47.39
N LYS A 245 30.57 10.76 -46.85
CA LYS A 245 29.45 10.21 -47.62
C LYS A 245 28.17 10.93 -47.21
N SER A 246 27.49 11.53 -48.18
CA SER A 246 26.16 12.11 -48.00
C SER A 246 25.16 11.23 -48.75
N ASP A 247 24.31 10.51 -48.02
CA ASP A 247 23.34 9.58 -48.64
C ASP A 247 22.16 10.33 -49.27
N ASN A 248 21.84 11.54 -48.80
CA ASN A 248 20.89 12.47 -49.40
C ASN A 248 21.62 13.79 -49.70
N GLY A 249 21.42 14.36 -50.90
CA GLY A 249 22.29 15.35 -51.54
C GLY A 249 22.77 16.56 -50.72
N LEU A 250 23.96 17.04 -51.06
CA LEU A 250 24.61 18.22 -50.48
C LEU A 250 23.74 19.48 -50.70
N GLN A 251 23.12 20.01 -49.63
CA GLN A 251 22.46 21.32 -49.71
C GLN A 251 23.51 22.42 -49.62
N LYS A 252 23.51 23.31 -50.61
CA LYS A 252 24.46 24.44 -50.72
C LYS A 252 24.22 25.40 -49.54
N PRO A 253 25.27 25.89 -48.85
CA PRO A 253 25.09 26.84 -47.75
C PRO A 253 24.47 28.14 -48.28
N GLU A 254 23.31 28.51 -47.72
CA GLU A 254 22.64 29.76 -48.01
C GLU A 254 23.39 30.90 -47.31
N ARG A 255 23.98 31.82 -48.09
CA ARG A 255 24.62 33.02 -47.54
C ARG A 255 23.54 33.88 -46.90
N SER A 256 23.52 33.95 -45.57
CA SER A 256 22.77 34.97 -44.84
C SER A 256 23.32 36.34 -45.21
N LYS A 257 22.45 37.22 -45.71
CA LYS A 257 22.78 38.63 -45.94
C LYS A 257 23.05 39.32 -44.59
N PRO A 258 24.00 40.26 -44.51
CA PRO A 258 24.25 41.02 -43.30
C PRO A 258 23.03 41.90 -42.98
N VAL A 259 22.63 41.90 -41.71
CA VAL A 259 21.74 42.89 -41.08
C VAL A 259 22.60 44.02 -40.54
#